data_AF-A0A6H9UU57-F1
#
_entry.id   AF-A0A6H9UU57-F1
#
_cell.length_a   1.000
_cell.length_b   1.000
_cell.length_c   1.000
_cell.angle_alpha   90.00
_cell.angle_beta   90.00
_cell.angle_gamma   90.00
#
_symmetry.space_group_name_H-M   'P 1'
#
loop_
_entity.id
_entity.type
_entity.pdbx_description
1 polymer ?
#
loop_
_entity_poly.entity_id
_entity_poly.type
_entity_poly.pdbx_seq_one_letter_code
_entity_poly.pdbx_strand_id
1 'polypeptide(L)'
;MPDDGVPGGAFEALAGADARVFEEVLQMTLDTFERSGLDPQTYLLTRIAALVAMDAAPASYLLNITAAEEAGVPMETVRGVLVAIAPVVGSARVVSAAGKIAEALAADGRTD
;
A
#
# COMPACT_ATOMS: atom_id res chain seq x y z
N MET A 1 30.86 39.38 11.61
CA MET A 1 30.58 37.97 11.28
C MET A 1 29.15 37.94 10.78
N PRO A 2 28.88 37.74 9.48
CA PRO A 2 27.53 37.44 9.04
C PRO A 2 27.17 36.01 9.40
N ASP A 3 25.90 35.83 9.68
CA ASP A 3 25.19 34.62 10.07
C ASP A 3 25.12 33.64 8.89
N ASP A 4 25.64 32.42 9.09
CA ASP A 4 25.73 31.37 8.09
C ASP A 4 24.35 30.69 7.93
N GLY A 5 23.43 31.40 7.27
CA GLY A 5 22.08 30.94 7.01
C GLY A 5 22.05 29.65 6.19
N VAL A 6 21.95 28.50 6.87
CA VAL A 6 21.45 27.28 6.26
C VAL A 6 20.02 27.56 5.75
N PRO A 7 19.70 27.25 4.49
CA PRO A 7 18.45 27.66 3.85
C PRO A 7 17.26 26.85 4.39
N GLY A 8 16.68 27.29 5.51
CA GLY A 8 15.45 26.69 6.08
C GLY A 8 14.29 26.61 5.08
N GLY A 9 14.22 27.56 4.15
CA GLY A 9 13.16 27.60 3.13
C GLY A 9 13.22 26.50 2.07
N ALA A 10 14.38 25.89 1.81
CA ALA A 10 14.48 24.80 0.81
C ALA A 10 13.94 23.48 1.34
N PHE A 11 14.20 23.18 2.62
CA PHE A 11 13.67 21.99 3.30
C PHE A 11 12.16 22.12 3.54
N GLU A 12 11.69 23.31 3.94
CA GLU A 12 10.25 23.60 4.06
C GLU A 12 9.51 23.54 2.71
N ALA A 13 10.14 24.01 1.62
CA ALA A 13 9.57 23.90 0.28
C ALA A 13 9.48 22.43 -0.19
N LEU A 14 10.49 21.61 0.11
CA LEU A 14 10.47 20.17 -0.18
C LEU A 14 9.40 19.45 0.66
N ALA A 15 9.37 19.68 1.97
CA ALA A 15 8.35 19.11 2.85
C ALA A 15 6.92 19.52 2.44
N GLY A 16 6.75 20.78 2.01
CA GLY A 16 5.48 21.28 1.48
C GLY A 16 5.11 20.66 0.12
N ALA A 17 6.09 20.36 -0.73
CA ALA A 17 5.87 19.65 -1.99
C ALA A 17 5.45 18.20 -1.75
N ASP A 18 6.12 17.49 -0.83
CA ASP A 18 5.77 16.12 -0.45
C ASP A 18 4.36 16.03 0.11
N ALA A 19 3.96 16.99 0.96
CA ALA A 19 2.59 17.06 1.50
C ALA A 19 1.53 17.25 0.40
N ARG A 20 1.82 18.07 -0.62
CA ARG A 20 0.91 18.26 -1.77
C ARG A 20 0.78 17.01 -2.62
N VAL A 21 1.90 16.36 -2.93
CA VAL A 21 1.89 15.09 -3.68
C VAL A 21 1.11 14.03 -2.90
N PHE A 22 1.31 13.94 -1.59
CA PHE A 22 0.57 13.00 -0.75
C PHE A 22 -0.94 13.28 -0.77
N GLU A 23 -1.34 14.54 -0.62
CA GLU A 23 -2.76 14.95 -0.70
C GLU A 23 -3.35 14.59 -2.07
N GLU A 24 -2.66 14.88 -3.16
CA GLU A 24 -3.12 14.52 -4.52
C GLU A 24 -3.28 13.00 -4.68
N VAL A 25 -2.31 12.20 -4.21
CA VAL A 25 -2.40 10.73 -4.24
C VAL A 25 -3.54 10.21 -3.38
N LEU A 26 -3.81 10.84 -2.23
CA LEU A 26 -4.93 10.51 -1.36
C LEU A 26 -6.25 10.79 -2.08
N GLN A 27 -6.43 11.98 -2.65
CA GLN A 27 -7.61 12.35 -3.42
C GLN A 27 -7.81 11.41 -4.61
N MET A 28 -6.75 11.12 -5.37
CA MET A 28 -6.80 10.12 -6.46
C MET A 28 -7.25 8.74 -5.96
N THR A 29 -6.81 8.33 -4.76
CA THR A 29 -7.19 7.04 -4.17
C THR A 29 -8.66 7.00 -3.75
N LEU A 30 -9.17 8.09 -3.17
CA LEU A 30 -10.58 8.25 -2.79
C LEU A 30 -11.47 8.26 -4.04
N ASP A 31 -11.13 9.10 -5.02
CA ASP A 31 -11.84 9.17 -6.30
C ASP A 31 -11.87 7.81 -7.02
N THR A 32 -10.74 7.07 -6.99
CA THR A 32 -10.66 5.75 -7.61
C THR A 32 -11.58 4.75 -6.93
N PHE A 33 -11.71 4.81 -5.60
CA PHE A 33 -12.63 3.94 -4.86
C PHE A 33 -14.07 4.21 -5.29
N GLU A 34 -14.52 5.46 -5.21
CA GLU A 34 -15.90 5.85 -5.55
C GLU A 34 -16.23 5.51 -7.01
N ARG A 35 -15.33 5.82 -7.94
CA ARG A 35 -15.55 5.58 -9.38
C ARG A 35 -15.49 4.11 -9.77
N SER A 36 -14.86 3.26 -8.96
CA SER A 36 -14.79 1.82 -9.27
C SER A 36 -16.14 1.12 -9.20
N GLY A 37 -17.07 1.63 -8.40
CA GLY A 37 -18.36 0.99 -8.12
C GLY A 37 -18.24 -0.33 -7.34
N LEU A 38 -17.05 -0.67 -6.84
CA LEU A 38 -16.82 -1.86 -6.02
C LEU A 38 -17.21 -1.59 -4.56
N ASP A 39 -17.70 -2.61 -3.88
CA ASP A 39 -17.81 -2.56 -2.42
C ASP A 39 -16.40 -2.47 -1.78
N PRO A 40 -16.28 -1.99 -0.54
CA PRO A 40 -14.98 -1.79 0.12
C PRO A 40 -14.09 -3.03 0.12
N GLN A 41 -14.67 -4.21 0.38
CA GLN A 41 -13.89 -5.45 0.47
C GLN A 41 -13.36 -5.85 -0.91
N THR A 42 -14.21 -5.84 -1.93
CA THR A 42 -13.80 -6.16 -3.30
C THR A 42 -12.76 -5.16 -3.82
N TYR A 43 -12.89 -3.88 -3.50
CA TYR A 43 -11.91 -2.86 -3.89
C TYR A 43 -10.52 -3.15 -3.30
N LEU A 44 -10.45 -3.42 -1.99
CA LEU A 44 -9.18 -3.66 -1.29
C LEU A 44 -8.52 -4.96 -1.73
N LEU A 45 -9.30 -6.03 -1.93
CA LEU A 45 -8.79 -7.29 -2.48
C LEU A 45 -8.25 -7.12 -3.91
N THR A 46 -8.93 -6.31 -4.74
CA THR A 46 -8.48 -5.97 -6.10
C THR A 46 -7.15 -5.21 -6.06
N ARG A 47 -7.01 -4.24 -5.15
CA ARG A 47 -5.75 -3.50 -4.95
C ARG A 47 -4.63 -4.42 -4.51
N ILE A 48 -4.87 -5.31 -3.55
CA ILE A 48 -3.87 -6.30 -3.11
C ILE A 48 -3.44 -7.18 -4.29
N ALA A 49 -4.38 -7.69 -5.09
CA ALA A 49 -4.06 -8.47 -6.29
C ALA A 49 -3.18 -7.70 -7.28
N ALA A 50 -3.47 -6.41 -7.49
CA ALA A 50 -2.67 -5.54 -8.35
C ALA A 50 -1.24 -5.32 -7.79
N LEU A 51 -1.10 -5.14 -6.47
CA LEU A 51 0.22 -5.04 -5.82
C LEU A 51 1.05 -6.31 -6.01
N VAL A 52 0.43 -7.49 -5.91
CA VAL A 52 1.10 -8.77 -6.21
C VAL A 52 1.58 -8.81 -7.67
N ALA A 53 0.72 -8.41 -8.62
CA ALA A 53 1.09 -8.39 -10.04
C ALA A 53 2.27 -7.44 -10.34
N MET A 54 2.29 -6.29 -9.66
CA MET A 54 3.34 -5.27 -9.78
C MET A 54 4.60 -5.60 -8.96
N ASP A 55 4.54 -6.58 -8.06
CA ASP A 55 5.60 -6.89 -7.09
C ASP A 55 5.99 -5.67 -6.25
N ALA A 56 4.98 -5.03 -5.67
CA ALA A 56 5.12 -3.78 -4.91
C ALA A 56 6.07 -3.89 -3.71
N ALA A 57 6.37 -2.75 -3.09
CA ALA A 57 7.15 -2.69 -1.85
C ALA A 57 6.36 -3.22 -0.64
N PRO A 58 7.03 -3.76 0.41
CA PRO A 58 6.37 -4.24 1.64
C PRO A 58 5.36 -3.27 2.26
N ALA A 59 5.72 -1.98 2.36
CA ALA A 59 4.85 -0.94 2.91
C ALA A 59 3.50 -0.80 2.17
N SER A 60 3.48 -1.02 0.85
CA SER A 60 2.25 -0.95 0.06
C SER A 60 1.29 -2.08 0.44
N TYR A 61 1.79 -3.27 0.77
CA TYR A 61 0.95 -4.37 1.23
C TYR A 61 0.36 -4.07 2.61
N LEU A 62 1.18 -3.60 3.56
CA LEU A 62 0.72 -3.27 4.91
C LEU A 62 -0.44 -2.28 4.88
N LEU A 63 -0.30 -1.18 4.14
CA LEU A 63 -1.35 -0.16 4.02
C LEU A 63 -2.69 -0.75 3.52
N ASN A 64 -2.65 -1.64 2.52
CA ASN A 64 -3.89 -2.19 1.95
C ASN A 64 -4.45 -3.37 2.78
N ILE A 65 -3.58 -4.12 3.47
CA ILE A 65 -3.99 -5.19 4.40
C ILE A 65 -4.67 -4.60 5.63
N THR A 66 -4.08 -3.58 6.25
CA THR A 66 -4.68 -2.89 7.40
C THR A 66 -6.05 -2.31 7.04
N ALA A 67 -6.15 -1.63 5.89
CA ALA A 67 -7.44 -1.14 5.40
C ALA A 67 -8.44 -2.28 5.13
N ALA A 68 -7.99 -3.42 4.61
CA ALA A 68 -8.84 -4.59 4.37
C ALA A 68 -9.39 -5.16 5.68
N GLU A 69 -8.57 -5.25 6.72
CA GLU A 69 -8.98 -5.71 8.04
C GLU A 69 -9.98 -4.76 8.70
N GLU A 70 -9.76 -3.44 8.60
CA GLU A 70 -10.72 -2.43 9.04
C GLU A 70 -12.06 -2.55 8.30
N ALA A 71 -12.04 -2.98 7.04
CA ALA A 71 -13.22 -3.29 6.24
C ALA A 71 -13.81 -4.70 6.51
N GLY A 72 -13.27 -5.44 7.49
CA GLY A 72 -13.75 -6.76 7.91
C GLY A 72 -13.30 -7.91 7.01
N VAL A 73 -12.24 -7.73 6.21
CA VAL A 73 -11.65 -8.78 5.39
C VAL A 73 -10.66 -9.59 6.23
N PRO A 74 -10.91 -10.90 6.45
CA PRO A 74 -9.97 -11.73 7.20
C PRO A 74 -8.73 -12.05 6.37
N MET A 75 -7.60 -12.30 7.04
CA MET A 75 -6.32 -12.61 6.41
C MET A 75 -6.40 -13.86 5.50
N GLU A 76 -7.29 -14.79 5.84
CA GLU A 76 -7.60 -15.99 5.06
C GLU A 76 -8.12 -15.64 3.66
N THR A 77 -8.90 -14.57 3.52
CA THR A 77 -9.39 -14.09 2.23
C THR A 77 -8.25 -13.46 1.42
N VAL A 78 -7.32 -12.73 2.07
CA VAL A 78 -6.10 -12.22 1.41
C VAL A 78 -5.25 -13.36 0.88
N ARG A 79 -5.03 -14.41 1.70
CA ARG A 79 -4.37 -15.64 1.26
C ARG A 79 -5.10 -16.31 0.10
N GLY A 80 -6.44 -16.33 0.14
CA GLY A 80 -7.29 -16.80 -0.94
C GLY A 80 -7.03 -16.06 -2.25
N VAL A 81 -6.84 -14.74 -2.22
CA VAL A 81 -6.47 -13.95 -3.41
C VAL A 81 -5.12 -14.39 -3.97
N LEU A 82 -4.08 -14.53 -3.14
CA LEU A 82 -2.76 -15.00 -3.57
C LEU A 82 -2.84 -16.36 -4.28
N VAL A 83 -3.64 -17.29 -3.75
CA VAL A 83 -3.89 -18.60 -4.37
C VAL A 83 -4.65 -18.46 -5.69
N ALA A 84 -5.71 -17.65 -5.71
CA ALA A 84 -6.57 -17.47 -6.88
C ALA A 84 -5.82 -16.84 -8.07
N ILE A 85 -4.92 -15.88 -7.82
CA ILE A 85 -4.18 -15.20 -8.89
C ILE A 85 -2.90 -15.92 -9.30
N ALA A 86 -2.43 -16.92 -8.54
CA ALA A 86 -1.17 -17.62 -8.82
C ALA A 86 -1.03 -18.13 -10.27
N PRO A 87 -2.06 -18.70 -10.91
CA PRO A 87 -1.97 -19.12 -12.31
C PRO A 87 -1.86 -17.97 -13.31
N VAL A 88 -2.28 -16.76 -12.93
CA VAL A 88 -2.30 -15.57 -13.78
C VAL A 88 -0.98 -14.80 -13.69
N VAL A 89 -0.49 -14.57 -12.47
CA VAL A 89 0.71 -13.75 -12.23
C VAL A 89 1.99 -14.59 -12.08
N GLY A 90 1.86 -15.90 -11.92
CA GLY A 90 2.94 -16.86 -11.73
C GLY A 90 3.40 -17.02 -10.28
N SER A 91 3.87 -18.22 -9.93
CA SER A 91 4.25 -18.59 -8.56
C SER A 91 5.38 -17.72 -7.99
N ALA A 92 6.32 -17.26 -8.82
CA ALA A 92 7.42 -16.38 -8.36
C ALA A 92 6.91 -15.05 -7.80
N ARG A 93 5.90 -14.44 -8.44
CA ARG A 93 5.26 -13.20 -7.96
C ARG A 93 4.52 -13.43 -6.65
N VAL A 94 3.80 -14.54 -6.54
CA VAL A 94 3.07 -14.90 -5.31
C VAL A 94 4.01 -15.14 -4.13
N VAL A 95 5.11 -15.87 -4.33
CA VAL A 95 6.11 -16.11 -3.27
C VAL A 95 6.80 -14.83 -2.84
N SER A 96 7.16 -13.96 -3.79
CA SER A 96 7.73 -12.63 -3.49
C SER A 96 6.76 -11.79 -2.64
N ALA A 97 5.49 -11.71 -3.06
CA ALA A 97 4.47 -10.99 -2.31
C ALA A 97 4.26 -11.56 -0.91
N ALA A 98 4.19 -12.88 -0.76
CA ALA A 98 4.05 -13.52 0.56
C ALA A 98 5.23 -13.16 1.50
N GLY A 99 6.45 -13.15 0.98
CA GLY A 99 7.64 -12.73 1.74
C GLY A 99 7.56 -11.27 2.18
N LYS A 100 7.19 -10.37 1.26
CA LYS A 100 7.05 -8.94 1.53
C LYS A 100 5.90 -8.60 2.50
N ILE A 101 4.80 -9.36 2.43
CA ILE A 101 3.70 -9.25 3.39
C ILE A 101 4.19 -9.66 4.79
N ALA A 102 4.88 -10.79 4.90
CA ALA A 102 5.44 -11.25 6.17
C ALA A 102 6.45 -10.25 6.76
N GLU A 103 7.33 -9.70 5.93
CA GLU A 103 8.27 -8.63 6.31
C GLU A 103 7.53 -7.40 6.85
N ALA A 104 6.49 -6.96 6.14
CA ALA A 104 5.74 -5.76 6.54
C ALA A 104 4.97 -5.96 7.85
N LEU A 105 4.34 -7.12 8.06
CA LEU A 105 3.65 -7.45 9.30
C LEU A 105 4.63 -7.57 10.48
N ALA A 106 5.83 -8.10 10.25
CA ALA A 106 6.88 -8.15 11.27
C ALA A 106 7.38 -6.75 11.64
N ALA A 107 7.56 -5.86 10.67
CA ALA A 107 7.94 -4.47 10.91
C ALA A 107 6.87 -3.68 11.68
N ASP A 108 5.59 -4.03 11.49
CA ASP A 108 4.44 -3.45 12.21
C ASP A 108 4.21 -4.07 13.61
N GLY A 109 4.92 -5.15 13.95
CA GLY A 109 4.82 -5.84 15.25
C GLY A 109 3.66 -6.85 15.36
N ARG A 110 3.14 -7.35 14.23
CA ARG A 110 1.92 -8.18 14.16
C ARG A 110 2.18 -9.67 13.89
N THR A 111 3.18 -10.25 14.54
CA THR A 111 3.58 -11.66 14.32
C THR A 111 2.83 -12.64 15.25
N ASP A 112 1.50 -12.74 15.13
CA ASP A 112 0.69 -13.74 15.84
C ASP A 112 -0.26 -14.49 14.89
#